data_AF-A0A8I2BBL8-F1
#
_entry.id   AF-A0A8I2BBL8-F1
#
_cell.length_a   1.000
_cell.length_b   1.000
_cell.length_c   1.000
_cell.angle_alpha   90.00
_cell.angle_beta   90.00
_cell.angle_gamma   90.00
#
_symmetry.space_group_name_H-M   'P 1'
#
loop_
_entity.id
_entity.type
_entity.pdbx_description
1 polymer ?
#
loop_
_entity_poly.entity_id
_entity_poly.type
_entity_poly.pdbx_seq_one_letter_code
_entity_poly.pdbx_strand_id
1 'polypeptide(L)'
;MANPSLADVINRSQHHGWAARIVNQQIFWVFLAAVFACLALTVLTDSFATERNLFNVTRNFAFVGIIALGMTAVIASGGIDLSVGSTLVISAMTVSVIMSAGMPFWAGCIAALAVSLLVGAVNGVLIAYAKMPPFVVTLGMLSVARSLAMVLSDNKMIYEFGPDHDFLLWLGGGATFGLPHPLIIMRVGNDSDEILQKAH
;
A
#
# COMPACT_ATOMS: atom_id res chain seq x y z
N MET A 1 40.35 33.05 39.96
CA MET A 1 39.67 32.19 38.97
C MET A 1 38.39 31.68 39.61
N ALA A 2 37.24 32.26 39.28
CA ALA A 2 35.95 31.84 39.83
C ALA A 2 35.51 30.55 39.14
N ASN A 3 35.27 29.50 39.93
CA ASN A 3 34.76 28.21 39.48
C ASN A 3 33.30 28.42 39.01
N PRO A 4 32.94 28.16 37.74
CA PRO A 4 31.56 28.29 37.31
C PRO A 4 30.68 27.44 38.23
N SER A 5 29.66 28.06 38.82
CA SER A 5 28.78 27.36 39.73
C SER A 5 28.11 26.22 38.97
N LEU A 6 27.86 25.08 39.62
CA LEU A 6 27.16 23.94 39.00
C LEU A 6 25.83 24.37 38.34
N ALA A 7 25.21 25.44 38.84
CA ALA A 7 24.04 26.08 38.24
C ALA A 7 24.32 26.64 36.83
N ASP A 8 25.49 27.24 36.58
CA ASP A 8 25.87 27.76 35.26
C ASP A 8 26.13 26.64 34.24
N VAL A 9 26.65 25.50 34.69
CA VAL A 9 26.87 24.30 33.86
C VAL A 9 25.54 23.62 33.53
N ILE A 10 24.63 23.50 34.51
CA ILE A 10 23.27 22.98 34.31
C ILE A 10 22.48 23.89 33.36
N ASN A 11 22.57 25.22 33.53
CA ASN A 11 21.88 26.21 32.69
C ASN A 11 22.35 26.18 31.22
N ARG A 12 23.65 25.97 30.96
CA ARG A 12 24.17 25.78 29.59
C ARG A 12 23.71 24.48 28.92
N SER A 13 23.41 23.44 29.69
CA SER A 13 23.00 22.13 29.16
C SER A 13 21.52 22.02 28.79
N GLN A 14 20.69 22.94 29.31
CA GLN A 14 19.23 22.95 29.16
C GLN A 14 18.75 23.65 27.87
N HIS A 15 19.62 24.38 27.18
CA HIS A 15 19.31 25.05 25.90
C HIS A 15 19.45 24.15 24.65
N HIS A 16 19.44 22.83 24.81
CA HIS A 16 18.96 21.96 23.73
C HIS A 16 17.43 22.06 23.69
N GLY A 17 16.96 23.26 23.34
CA GLY A 17 15.57 23.55 23.11
C GLY A 17 15.01 22.49 22.17
N TRP A 18 13.81 22.03 22.45
CA TRP A 18 13.02 21.12 21.62
C TRP A 18 13.23 21.32 20.09
N ALA A 19 13.47 22.54 19.61
CA ALA A 19 13.86 22.85 18.24
C ALA A 19 15.17 22.18 17.77
N ALA A 20 16.23 22.20 18.59
CA ALA A 20 17.49 21.49 18.30
C ALA A 20 17.28 19.98 18.27
N ARG A 21 16.35 19.45 19.08
CA ARG A 21 15.98 18.03 19.02
C ARG A 21 15.26 17.67 17.73
N ILE A 22 14.39 18.54 17.20
CA ILE A 22 13.70 18.33 15.93
C ILE A 22 14.68 18.39 14.76
N VAL A 23 15.55 19.40 14.71
CA VAL A 23 16.51 19.61 13.62
C VAL A 23 17.58 18.51 13.56
N ASN A 24 17.91 17.87 14.69
CA ASN A 24 18.89 16.78 14.73
C ASN A 24 18.31 15.41 14.35
N GLN A 25 17.00 15.31 14.06
CA GLN A 25 16.40 14.08 13.54
C GLN A 25 16.59 13.97 12.03
N GLN A 26 17.00 12.79 11.56
CA GLN A 26 17.10 12.51 10.12
C GLN A 26 15.75 12.73 9.39
N ILE A 27 14.64 12.42 10.07
CA ILE A 27 13.28 12.58 9.54
C ILE A 27 12.98 14.04 9.16
N PHE A 28 13.49 15.01 9.92
CA PHE A 28 13.30 16.42 9.64
C PHE A 28 13.91 16.82 8.30
N TRP A 29 15.14 16.38 8.03
CA TRP A 29 15.83 16.66 6.76
C TRP A 29 15.20 15.95 5.57
N VAL A 30 14.74 14.70 5.76
CA VAL A 30 14.00 13.95 4.72
C VAL A 30 12.69 14.67 4.37
N PHE A 31 11.94 15.11 5.38
CA PHE A 31 10.70 15.87 5.17
C PHE A 31 10.97 17.20 4.46
N LEU A 32 12.00 17.94 4.88
CA LEU A 32 12.37 19.21 4.25
C LEU A 32 12.78 19.01 2.78
N ALA A 33 13.54 17.96 2.49
CA ALA A 33 13.90 17.60 1.11
C ALA A 33 12.67 17.26 0.26
N ALA A 34 11.68 16.54 0.83
CA ALA A 34 10.43 16.23 0.15
C ALA A 34 9.60 17.50 -0.16
N VAL A 35 9.49 18.42 0.80
CA VAL A 35 8.80 19.70 0.61
C VAL A 35 9.47 20.51 -0.50
N PHE A 36 10.80 20.63 -0.46
CA PHE A 36 11.55 21.35 -1.49
C PHE A 36 11.38 20.71 -2.87
N ALA A 37 11.41 19.39 -2.95
CA ALA A 37 11.16 18.66 -4.20
C ALA A 37 9.74 18.94 -4.74
N CYS A 38 8.71 18.94 -3.90
CA CYS A 38 7.34 19.26 -4.30
C CYS A 38 7.22 20.69 -4.85
N LEU A 39 7.84 21.67 -4.19
CA LEU A 39 7.84 23.07 -4.66
C LEU A 39 8.58 23.21 -5.98
N ALA A 40 9.77 22.60 -6.10
CA ALA A 40 10.56 22.61 -7.32
C ALA A 40 9.78 21.98 -8.49
N LEU A 41 9.17 20.80 -8.29
CA LEU A 41 8.38 20.14 -9.32
C LEU A 41 7.13 20.91 -9.71
N THR A 42 6.51 21.64 -8.77
CA THR A 42 5.37 22.52 -9.06
C THR A 42 5.77 23.66 -10.00
N VAL A 43 6.98 24.20 -9.86
CA VAL A 43 7.48 25.31 -10.70
C VAL A 43 8.09 24.80 -12.01
N LEU A 44 8.79 23.66 -11.98
CA LEU A 44 9.52 23.12 -13.13
C LEU A 44 8.65 22.26 -14.05
N THR A 45 7.44 21.89 -13.64
CA THR A 45 6.58 20.98 -14.42
C THR A 45 5.12 21.41 -14.35
N ASP A 46 4.54 21.77 -15.49
CA ASP A 46 3.14 22.19 -15.61
C ASP A 46 2.14 21.09 -15.24
N SER A 47 2.58 19.82 -15.23
CA SER A 47 1.73 18.66 -14.92
C SER A 47 1.66 18.32 -13.42
N PHE A 48 2.63 18.74 -12.60
CA PHE A 48 2.77 18.22 -11.23
C PHE A 48 1.62 18.64 -10.31
N ALA A 49 1.29 19.92 -10.27
CA ALA A 49 0.22 20.45 -9.41
C ALA A 49 -1.16 20.48 -10.10
N THR A 50 -1.35 19.72 -11.19
CA THR A 50 -2.64 19.64 -11.88
C THR A 50 -3.64 18.78 -11.11
N GLU A 51 -4.93 19.09 -11.24
CA GLU A 51 -6.02 18.28 -10.66
C GLU A 51 -5.93 16.82 -11.07
N ARG A 52 -5.60 16.55 -12.34
CA ARG A 52 -5.44 15.18 -12.86
C ARG A 52 -4.28 14.45 -12.20
N ASN A 53 -3.13 15.11 -12.02
CA ASN A 53 -2.00 14.47 -11.36
C ASN A 53 -2.28 14.25 -9.87
N LEU A 54 -2.85 15.25 -9.18
CA LEU A 54 -3.20 15.11 -7.77
C LEU A 54 -4.24 14.01 -7.55
N PHE A 55 -5.23 13.90 -8.44
CA PHE A 55 -6.21 12.81 -8.46
C PHE A 55 -5.52 11.45 -8.63
N ASN A 56 -4.62 11.32 -9.60
CA ASN A 56 -3.89 10.08 -9.84
C ASN A 56 -2.97 9.71 -8.67
N VAL A 57 -2.25 10.66 -8.07
CA VAL A 57 -1.40 10.44 -6.90
C VAL A 57 -2.23 9.96 -5.73
N THR A 58 -3.34 10.64 -5.44
CA THR A 58 -4.26 10.28 -4.35
C THR A 58 -4.87 8.88 -4.57
N ARG A 59 -5.25 8.56 -5.81
CA ARG A 59 -5.78 7.26 -6.19
C ARG A 59 -4.75 6.14 -6.01
N ASN A 60 -3.51 6.35 -6.46
CA ASN A 60 -2.43 5.37 -6.28
C ASN A 60 -2.10 5.16 -4.80
N PHE A 61 -2.05 6.26 -4.04
CA PHE A 61 -1.87 6.20 -2.59
C PHE A 61 -2.96 5.36 -1.92
N ALA A 62 -4.22 5.55 -2.30
CA ALA A 62 -5.32 4.77 -1.74
C ALA A 62 -5.18 3.26 -1.99
N PHE A 63 -4.78 2.84 -3.20
CA PHE A 63 -4.51 1.42 -3.47
C PHE A 63 -3.40 0.86 -2.57
N VAL A 64 -2.28 1.59 -2.45
CA VAL A 64 -1.16 1.20 -1.58
C VAL A 64 -1.61 1.15 -0.11
N GLY A 65 -2.43 2.12 0.31
CA GLY A 65 -2.98 2.20 1.66
C GLY A 65 -3.85 0.99 2.02
N ILE A 66 -4.79 0.61 1.15
CA ILE A 66 -5.64 -0.58 1.35
C ILE A 66 -4.79 -1.84 1.53
N ILE A 67 -3.77 -2.01 0.68
CA ILE A 67 -2.86 -3.17 0.77
C ILE A 67 -2.07 -3.12 2.08
N ALA A 68 -1.59 -1.95 2.48
CA ALA A 68 -0.84 -1.77 3.73
C ALA A 68 -1.68 -2.09 4.98
N LEU A 69 -2.97 -1.74 4.98
CA LEU A 69 -3.90 -2.14 6.04
C LEU A 69 -3.98 -3.68 6.12
N GLY A 70 -4.15 -4.37 5.00
CA GLY A 70 -4.14 -5.84 4.96
C GLY A 70 -2.82 -6.45 5.45
N MET A 71 -1.68 -5.88 5.06
CA MET A 71 -0.36 -6.32 5.52
C MET A 71 -0.13 -6.13 7.02
N THR A 72 -0.86 -5.20 7.66
CA THR A 72 -0.71 -4.93 9.09
C THR A 72 -1.05 -6.16 9.92
N ALA A 73 -2.08 -6.93 9.53
CA ALA A 73 -2.41 -8.20 10.19
C ALA A 73 -1.26 -9.23 10.09
N VAL A 74 -0.60 -9.30 8.93
CA VAL A 74 0.53 -10.22 8.72
C VAL A 74 1.72 -9.84 9.59
N ILE A 75 2.06 -8.55 9.64
CA ILE A 75 3.15 -8.05 10.48
C ILE A 75 2.81 -8.21 11.96
N ALA A 76 1.57 -7.95 12.37
CA ALA A 76 1.12 -8.12 13.75
C ALA A 76 1.22 -9.58 14.22
N SER A 77 1.05 -10.56 13.32
CA SER A 77 1.29 -11.98 13.61
C SER A 77 2.78 -12.36 13.70
N GLY A 78 3.71 -11.41 13.55
CA GLY A 78 5.16 -11.65 13.54
C GLY A 78 5.70 -12.18 12.21
N GLY A 79 4.88 -12.14 11.16
CA GLY A 79 5.24 -12.59 9.82
C GLY A 79 5.93 -11.52 8.97
N ILE A 80 6.47 -11.97 7.84
CA ILE A 80 7.00 -11.12 6.78
C ILE A 80 6.31 -11.57 5.48
N ASP A 81 5.67 -10.65 4.76
CA ASP A 81 5.06 -10.95 3.47
C ASP A 81 5.49 -9.99 2.37
N LEU A 82 6.43 -10.46 1.54
CA LEU A 82 6.85 -9.76 0.33
C LEU A 82 5.98 -10.13 -0.88
N SER A 83 5.20 -11.21 -0.80
CA SER A 83 4.42 -11.73 -1.93
C SER A 83 3.16 -10.93 -2.24
N VAL A 84 2.70 -10.08 -1.31
CA VAL A 84 1.48 -9.26 -1.43
C VAL A 84 1.31 -8.54 -2.78
N GLY A 85 2.40 -7.98 -3.34
CA GLY A 85 2.35 -7.31 -4.64
C GLY A 85 2.07 -8.28 -5.78
N SER A 86 2.65 -9.47 -5.74
CA SER A 86 2.38 -10.53 -6.73
C SER A 86 1.00 -11.16 -6.55
N THR A 87 0.52 -11.28 -5.31
CA THR A 87 -0.83 -11.74 -4.98
C THR A 87 -1.87 -10.78 -5.53
N LEU A 88 -1.65 -9.46 -5.42
CA LEU A 88 -2.48 -8.46 -6.06
C LEU A 88 -2.50 -8.62 -7.59
N VAL A 89 -1.35 -8.85 -8.20
CA VAL A 89 -1.24 -9.01 -9.67
C VAL A 89 -2.00 -10.25 -10.14
N ILE A 90 -1.80 -11.42 -9.51
CA ILE A 90 -2.52 -12.63 -9.90
C ILE A 90 -4.03 -12.49 -9.65
N SER A 91 -4.43 -11.87 -8.54
CA SER A 91 -5.84 -11.57 -8.22
C SER A 91 -6.48 -10.69 -9.30
N ALA A 92 -5.84 -9.58 -9.67
CA ALA A 92 -6.33 -8.68 -10.70
C ALA A 92 -6.40 -9.35 -12.07
N MET A 93 -5.42 -10.19 -12.41
CA MET A 93 -5.42 -10.96 -13.65
C MET A 93 -6.53 -12.02 -13.66
N THR A 94 -6.80 -12.69 -12.54
CA THR A 94 -7.92 -13.63 -12.42
C THR A 94 -9.26 -12.96 -12.70
N VAL A 95 -9.52 -11.79 -12.10
CA VAL A 95 -10.74 -11.01 -12.41
C VAL A 95 -10.79 -10.67 -13.90
N SER A 96 -9.68 -10.17 -14.44
CA SER A 96 -9.58 -9.71 -15.83
C SER A 96 -9.88 -10.82 -16.84
N VAL A 97 -9.28 -12.00 -16.66
CA VAL A 97 -9.47 -13.16 -17.53
C VAL A 97 -10.91 -13.67 -17.47
N ILE A 98 -11.49 -13.75 -16.28
CA ILE A 98 -12.87 -14.23 -16.08
C ILE A 98 -13.86 -13.28 -16.73
N MET A 99 -13.69 -11.96 -16.54
CA MET A 99 -14.54 -10.97 -17.18
C MET A 99 -14.35 -10.91 -18.69
N SER A 100 -13.14 -11.11 -19.19
CA SER A 100 -12.86 -11.20 -20.63
C SER A 100 -13.53 -12.42 -21.27
N ALA A 101 -13.71 -13.51 -20.50
CA ALA A 101 -14.49 -14.67 -20.91
C ALA A 101 -16.03 -14.43 -20.87
N GLY A 102 -16.49 -13.21 -20.61
CA GLY A 102 -17.91 -12.83 -20.60
C GLY A 102 -18.65 -13.13 -19.29
N MET A 103 -17.96 -13.58 -18.25
CA MET A 103 -18.56 -13.81 -16.93
C MET A 103 -18.74 -12.49 -16.15
N PRO A 104 -19.72 -12.43 -15.21
CA PRO A 104 -19.96 -11.23 -14.41
C PRO A 104 -18.80 -10.95 -13.45
N PHE A 105 -18.67 -9.69 -13.04
CA PHE A 105 -17.63 -9.21 -12.13
C PHE A 105 -17.57 -10.00 -10.81
N TRP A 106 -18.71 -10.41 -10.27
CA TRP A 106 -18.79 -11.22 -9.05
C TRP A 106 -18.16 -12.60 -9.17
N ALA A 107 -18.26 -13.25 -10.33
CA ALA A 107 -17.55 -14.51 -10.56
C ALA A 107 -16.03 -14.29 -10.52
N GLY A 108 -15.57 -13.19 -11.11
CA GLY A 108 -14.17 -12.76 -11.06
C GLY A 108 -13.69 -12.53 -9.64
N CYS A 109 -14.47 -11.81 -8.82
CA CYS A 109 -14.13 -11.53 -7.43
C CYS A 109 -14.00 -12.80 -6.58
N ILE A 110 -14.95 -13.73 -6.70
CA ILE A 110 -14.92 -14.99 -5.95
C ILE A 110 -13.69 -15.81 -6.32
N ALA A 111 -13.39 -15.93 -7.62
CA ALA A 111 -12.21 -16.65 -8.08
C ALA A 111 -10.90 -15.98 -7.63
N ALA A 112 -10.83 -14.65 -7.71
CA ALA A 112 -9.67 -13.88 -7.26
C ALA A 112 -9.41 -14.02 -5.75
N LEU A 113 -10.49 -14.03 -4.94
CA LEU A 113 -10.41 -14.34 -3.51
C LEU A 113 -9.92 -15.78 -3.26
N ALA A 114 -10.44 -16.76 -4.00
CA ALA A 114 -10.01 -18.15 -3.88
C ALA A 114 -8.52 -18.33 -4.23
N VAL A 115 -8.04 -17.71 -5.31
CA VAL A 115 -6.63 -17.75 -5.72
C VAL A 115 -5.74 -17.07 -4.67
N SER A 116 -6.14 -15.90 -4.17
CA SER A 116 -5.38 -15.16 -3.16
C SER A 116 -5.33 -15.91 -1.83
N LEU A 117 -6.45 -16.53 -1.43
CA LEU A 117 -6.52 -17.38 -0.25
C LEU A 117 -5.60 -18.60 -0.39
N LEU A 118 -5.56 -19.22 -1.58
CA LEU A 118 -4.66 -20.34 -1.85
C LEU A 118 -3.18 -19.92 -1.72
N VAL A 119 -2.80 -18.77 -2.28
CA VAL A 119 -1.44 -18.23 -2.13
C VAL A 119 -1.10 -18.01 -0.66
N GLY A 120 -2.01 -17.38 0.11
CA GLY A 120 -1.85 -17.17 1.54
C GLY A 120 -1.76 -18.48 2.33
N ALA A 121 -2.58 -19.48 1.99
CA ALA A 121 -2.56 -20.79 2.63
C ALA A 121 -1.25 -21.54 2.34
N VAL A 122 -0.75 -21.52 1.11
CA VAL A 122 0.55 -22.12 0.75
C VAL A 122 1.67 -21.46 1.54
N ASN A 123 1.71 -20.11 1.59
CA ASN A 123 2.67 -19.37 2.41
C ASN A 123 2.59 -19.78 3.87
N GLY A 124 1.38 -19.75 4.45
CA GLY A 124 1.13 -20.08 5.84
C GLY A 124 1.51 -21.52 6.19
N VAL A 125 1.21 -22.49 5.33
CA VAL A 125 1.54 -23.90 5.55
C VAL A 125 3.05 -24.14 5.52
N LEU A 126 3.75 -23.56 4.54
CA LEU A 126 5.21 -23.70 4.42
C LEU A 126 5.93 -23.05 5.61
N ILE A 127 5.40 -21.94 6.11
CA ILE A 127 5.98 -21.26 7.29
C ILE A 127 5.66 -22.03 8.57
N ALA A 128 4.39 -22.37 8.81
CA ALA A 128 3.95 -22.97 10.08
C ALA A 128 4.37 -24.43 10.25
N TYR A 129 4.28 -25.24 9.17
CA TYR A 129 4.50 -26.69 9.25
C TYR A 129 5.86 -27.11 8.68
N ALA A 130 6.26 -26.55 7.54
CA ALA A 130 7.57 -26.87 6.95
C ALA A 130 8.73 -26.08 7.60
N LYS A 131 8.42 -25.15 8.53
CA LYS A 131 9.39 -24.34 9.29
C LYS A 131 10.38 -23.59 8.40
N MET A 132 9.95 -23.21 7.20
CA MET A 132 10.76 -22.45 6.26
C MET A 132 10.80 -20.97 6.68
N PRO A 133 11.94 -20.26 6.51
CA PRO A 133 12.00 -18.83 6.80
C PRO A 133 10.98 -18.02 5.98
N PRO A 134 10.13 -17.16 6.60
CA PRO A 134 9.05 -16.43 5.92
C PRO A 134 9.52 -15.60 4.73
N PHE A 135 10.69 -14.98 4.86
CA PHE A 135 11.30 -14.18 3.80
C PHE A 135 11.56 -15.01 2.53
N VAL A 136 12.06 -16.24 2.66
CA VAL A 136 12.36 -17.11 1.51
C VAL A 136 11.08 -17.59 0.85
N VAL A 137 10.10 -18.00 1.65
CA VAL A 137 8.80 -18.47 1.15
C VAL A 137 8.09 -17.36 0.38
N THR A 138 7.99 -16.16 0.95
CA THR A 138 7.26 -15.04 0.34
C THR A 138 8.00 -14.42 -0.85
N LEU A 139 9.34 -14.41 -0.86
CA LEU A 139 10.11 -14.08 -2.06
C LEU A 139 9.91 -15.11 -3.18
N GLY A 140 9.91 -16.40 -2.85
CA GLY A 140 9.64 -17.45 -3.84
C GLY A 140 8.24 -17.32 -4.43
N MET A 141 7.24 -17.10 -3.57
CA MET A 141 5.86 -16.88 -4.01
C MET A 141 5.69 -15.59 -4.81
N LEU A 142 6.47 -14.55 -4.54
CA LEU A 142 6.51 -13.35 -5.39
C LEU A 142 6.78 -13.71 -6.85
N SER A 143 7.78 -14.55 -7.12
CA SER A 143 8.12 -15.00 -8.47
C SER A 143 7.07 -15.94 -9.06
N VAL A 144 6.56 -16.89 -8.27
CA VAL A 144 5.56 -17.88 -8.74
C VAL A 144 4.26 -17.21 -9.12
N ALA A 145 3.67 -16.41 -8.22
CA ALA A 145 2.38 -15.76 -8.47
C ALA A 145 2.48 -14.78 -9.64
N ARG A 146 3.60 -14.03 -9.75
CA ARG A 146 3.83 -13.14 -10.89
C ARG A 146 3.96 -13.90 -12.21
N SER A 147 4.64 -15.04 -12.21
CA SER A 147 4.79 -15.87 -13.42
C SER A 147 3.46 -16.49 -13.83
N LEU A 148 2.68 -17.00 -12.87
CA LEU A 148 1.34 -17.51 -13.12
C LEU A 148 0.41 -16.42 -13.68
N ALA A 149 0.48 -15.20 -13.16
CA ALA A 149 -0.29 -14.08 -13.69
C ALA A 149 0.05 -13.77 -15.15
N MET A 150 1.33 -13.84 -15.55
CA MET A 150 1.74 -13.66 -16.94
C MET A 150 1.24 -14.78 -17.85
N VAL A 151 1.26 -16.02 -17.36
CA VAL A 151 0.72 -17.17 -18.11
C VAL A 151 -0.80 -17.05 -18.26
N LEU A 152 -1.50 -16.65 -17.19
CA LEU A 152 -2.96 -16.46 -17.21
C LEU A 152 -3.40 -15.39 -18.22
N SER A 153 -2.59 -14.34 -18.41
CA SER A 153 -2.92 -13.27 -19.36
C SER A 153 -2.42 -13.52 -20.78
N ASP A 154 -1.89 -14.72 -21.08
CA ASP A 154 -1.18 -15.02 -22.34
C ASP A 154 -0.12 -13.97 -22.70
N ASN A 155 0.52 -13.41 -21.66
CA ASN A 155 1.49 -12.32 -21.77
C ASN A 155 0.94 -11.08 -22.52
N LYS A 156 -0.38 -10.90 -22.52
CA LYS A 156 -1.10 -9.76 -23.10
C LYS A 156 -1.72 -8.89 -22.01
N MET A 157 -2.02 -7.65 -22.39
CA MET A 157 -2.80 -6.73 -21.59
C MET A 157 -4.28 -6.88 -21.95
N ILE A 158 -5.12 -7.13 -20.94
CA ILE A 158 -6.56 -7.26 -21.11
C ILE A 158 -7.18 -5.88 -20.83
N TYR A 159 -7.82 -5.32 -21.85
CA TYR A 159 -8.51 -4.02 -21.76
C TYR A 159 -10.03 -4.13 -21.94
N GLU A 160 -10.48 -5.23 -22.54
CA GLU A 160 -11.89 -5.53 -22.73
C GLU A 160 -12.35 -6.46 -21.61
N PHE A 161 -13.08 -5.87 -20.68
CA PHE A 161 -13.80 -6.59 -19.61
C PHE A 161 -15.25 -6.69 -20.10
N GLY A 162 -15.93 -7.82 -19.87
CA GLY A 162 -17.25 -8.09 -20.45
C GLY A 162 -18.39 -7.15 -19.98
N PRO A 163 -19.59 -7.66 -19.66
CA PRO A 163 -20.78 -6.81 -19.47
C PRO A 163 -20.65 -5.77 -18.35
N ASP A 164 -19.83 -6.03 -17.32
CA ASP A 164 -19.64 -5.15 -16.16
C ASP A 164 -18.40 -4.23 -16.29
N HIS A 165 -17.93 -3.96 -17.51
CA HIS A 165 -16.77 -3.09 -17.79
C HIS A 165 -16.85 -1.73 -17.09
N ASP A 166 -17.97 -1.03 -17.28
CA ASP A 166 -18.18 0.32 -16.76
C ASP A 166 -18.19 0.33 -15.23
N PHE A 167 -18.73 -0.73 -14.62
CA PHE A 167 -18.71 -0.88 -13.17
C PHE A 167 -17.28 -1.04 -12.64
N LEU A 168 -16.46 -1.86 -13.29
CA LEU A 168 -15.05 -2.03 -12.92
C LEU A 168 -14.27 -0.72 -13.07
N LEU A 169 -14.47 0.02 -14.17
CA LEU A 169 -13.84 1.32 -14.38
C LEU A 169 -14.33 2.37 -13.37
N TRP A 170 -15.61 2.35 -13.03
CA TRP A 170 -16.18 3.23 -12.01
C TRP A 170 -15.55 2.95 -10.64
N LEU A 171 -15.48 1.69 -10.22
CA LEU A 171 -14.89 1.27 -8.95
C LEU A 171 -13.39 1.61 -8.89
N GLY A 172 -12.67 1.32 -9.97
CA GLY A 172 -11.22 1.46 -9.99
C GLY A 172 -10.74 2.88 -10.27
N GLY A 173 -11.42 3.63 -11.14
CA GLY A 173 -10.95 4.90 -11.71
C GLY A 173 -11.95 6.06 -11.66
N GLY A 174 -13.18 5.82 -11.22
CA GLY A 174 -14.16 6.88 -11.03
C GLY A 174 -13.86 7.78 -9.82
N ALA A 175 -14.64 8.84 -9.70
CA ALA A 175 -14.59 9.78 -8.59
C ALA A 175 -16.00 10.12 -8.08
N THR A 176 -16.14 10.32 -6.77
CA THR A 176 -17.33 10.90 -6.14
C THR A 176 -16.88 12.12 -5.32
N PHE A 177 -17.52 13.28 -5.52
CA PHE A 177 -17.12 14.56 -4.90
C PHE A 177 -15.65 14.97 -5.13
N GLY A 178 -15.06 14.59 -6.28
CA GLY A 178 -13.65 14.85 -6.60
C GLY A 178 -12.66 13.90 -5.91
N LEU A 179 -13.13 12.97 -5.07
CA LEU A 179 -12.31 11.95 -4.43
C LEU A 179 -12.34 10.65 -5.23
N PRO A 180 -11.18 9.99 -5.45
CA PRO A 180 -11.15 8.68 -6.08
C PRO A 180 -11.95 7.65 -5.26
N HIS A 181 -12.76 6.79 -5.91
CA HIS A 181 -13.47 5.72 -5.21
C HIS A 181 -12.57 4.83 -4.34
N PRO A 182 -11.33 4.45 -4.76
CA PRO A 182 -10.42 3.70 -3.91
C PRO A 182 -10.11 4.40 -2.57
N LEU A 183 -10.06 5.74 -2.56
CA LEU A 183 -9.82 6.50 -1.33
C LEU A 183 -11.01 6.41 -0.37
N ILE A 184 -12.23 6.45 -0.90
CA ILE A 184 -13.45 6.32 -0.10
C ILE A 184 -13.51 4.93 0.53
N ILE A 185 -13.21 3.88 -0.25
CA ILE A 185 -13.17 2.49 0.24
C ILE A 185 -12.11 2.34 1.34
N MET A 186 -10.92 2.89 1.14
CA MET A 186 -9.85 2.86 2.14
C MET A 186 -10.29 3.48 3.47
N ARG A 187 -10.95 4.64 3.42
CA ARG A 187 -11.44 5.32 4.63
C ARG A 187 -12.47 4.48 5.39
N VAL A 188 -13.44 3.92 4.68
CA VAL A 188 -14.47 3.05 5.29
C VAL A 188 -13.84 1.83 5.96
N GLY A 189 -12.84 1.20 5.32
CA GLY A 189 -12.11 0.07 5.90
C GLY A 189 -11.36 0.44 7.18
N ASN A 190 -10.72 1.61 7.22
CA ASN A 190 -10.02 2.09 8.41
C ASN A 190 -10.97 2.34 9.60
N ASP A 191 -12.14 2.91 9.34
CA ASP A 191 -13.14 3.17 10.38
C ASP A 191 -13.71 1.86 10.96
N SER A 192 -13.84 0.80 10.17
CA SER A 192 -14.25 -0.53 10.67
C SER A 192 -13.21 -1.19 11.58
N ASP A 193 -11.92 -1.06 11.26
CA ASP A 193 -10.84 -1.64 12.07
C ASP A 193 -10.72 -0.93 13.43
N GLU A 194 -10.94 0.40 13.46
CA GLU A 194 -10.94 1.18 14.70
C GLU A 194 -12.12 0.79 15.62
N ILE A 195 -13.26 0.43 15.06
CA ILE A 195 -14.42 -0.09 15.81
C ILE A 195 -14.12 -1.50 16.36
N LEU A 196 -13.49 -2.37 15.56
CA LEU A 196 -13.14 -3.73 16.00
C LEU A 196 -12.05 -3.74 17.09
N GLN A 197 -11.05 -2.85 17.01
CA GLN A 197 -10.04 -2.71 18.07
C GLN A 197 -10.59 -2.12 19.37
N LYS A 198 -11.61 -1.24 19.30
CA LYS A 198 -12.29 -0.70 20.50
C LYS A 198 -13.31 -1.66 21.12
N ALA A 199 -13.62 -2.75 20.44
CA ALA A 199 -14.56 -3.78 20.91
C ALA A 199 -13.88 -4.91 21.72
N HIS A 200 -12.54 -4.87 21.87
CA HIS A 200 -11.74 -5.77 22.71
C HIS A 200 -11.11 -5.01 23.88
#